data_AF-A0A1P8UUT0-F1
#
_entry.id   AF-A0A1P8UUT0-F1
#
_cell.length_a   1.000
_cell.length_b   1.000
_cell.length_c   1.000
_cell.angle_alpha   90.00
_cell.angle_beta   90.00
_cell.angle_gamma   90.00
#
_symmetry.space_group_name_H-M   'P 1'
#
loop_
_entity.id
_entity.type
_entity.pdbx_description
1 polymer ?
#
loop_
_entity_poly.entity_id
_entity_poly.type
_entity_poly.pdbx_seq_one_letter_code
_entity_poly.pdbx_strand_id
1 'polypeptide(L)' 'MVYAMGFRVVVRDEGGKIVRDEPAEHFAAAKPIYDDIEPESGQTVALQHGIRVVLSKG' A
#
# COMPACT_ATOMS: atom_id res chain seq x y z
N MET A 1 -0.40 11.25 -17.28
CA MET A 1 0.16 11.85 -16.06
C MET A 1 0.50 10.70 -15.13
N VAL A 2 1.78 10.33 -15.00
CA VAL A 2 2.22 9.23 -14.13
C VAL A 2 2.45 9.83 -12.76
N TYR A 3 1.58 9.52 -11.79
CA TYR A 3 1.75 9.99 -10.42
C TYR A 3 3.05 9.41 -9.84
N ALA A 4 3.83 10.28 -9.21
CA ALA A 4 5.16 10.02 -8.71
C ALA A 4 5.22 8.77 -7.80
N MET A 5 6.36 8.09 -7.87
CA MET A 5 6.74 6.87 -7.15
C MET A 5 6.78 7.07 -5.64
N GLY A 6 5.62 7.23 -4.99
CA GLY A 6 5.49 7.28 -3.54
C GLY A 6 5.63 5.89 -2.92
N PHE A 7 6.21 5.84 -1.72
CA PHE A 7 6.06 4.68 -0.85
C PHE A 7 4.60 4.65 -0.36
N ARG A 8 4.07 3.48 -0.06
CA ARG A 8 2.73 3.35 0.52
C ARG A 8 2.66 2.16 1.43
N VAL A 9 1.86 2.26 2.47
CA VAL A 9 1.49 1.14 3.32
C VAL A 9 0.04 0.78 3.02
N VAL A 10 -0.19 -0.46 2.65
CA VAL A 10 -1.53 -0.94 2.29
C VAL A 10 -1.96 -2.07 3.20
N VAL A 11 -3.23 -2.05 3.58
CA VAL A 11 -3.87 -3.19 4.24
C VAL A 11 -4.81 -3.83 3.23
N ARG A 12 -4.72 -5.14 3.09
CA ARG A 12 -5.61 -5.95 2.25
C ARG A 12 -6.49 -6.84 3.12
N ASP A 13 -7.72 -7.06 2.70
CA ASP A 13 -8.57 -8.11 3.26
C ASP A 13 -8.19 -9.51 2.74
N GLU A 14 -8.90 -10.53 3.22
CA GLU A 14 -8.69 -11.93 2.83
C GLU A 14 -8.90 -12.17 1.33
N GLY A 15 -9.72 -11.33 0.68
CA GLY A 15 -9.95 -11.35 -0.78
C GLY A 15 -8.86 -10.62 -1.57
N GLY A 16 -7.82 -10.10 -0.91
CA GLY A 16 -6.74 -9.34 -1.52
C GLY A 16 -7.12 -7.92 -1.93
N LYS A 17 -8.31 -7.43 -1.55
CA LYS A 17 -8.77 -6.07 -1.82
C LYS A 17 -8.12 -5.11 -0.83
N ILE A 18 -7.64 -3.98 -1.33
CA ILE A 18 -7.07 -2.93 -0.48
C ILE A 18 -8.20 -2.26 0.30
N VAL A 19 -8.11 -2.32 1.63
CA VAL A 19 -9.05 -1.70 2.59
C VAL A 19 -8.46 -0.45 3.25
N ARG A 20 -7.13 -0.30 3.26
CA ARG A 20 -6.42 0.91 3.70
C ARG A 20 -5.23 1.19 2.79
N ASP A 21 -5.01 2.46 2.46
CA ASP A 21 -3.94 2.93 1.56
C ASP A 21 -3.34 4.23 2.10
N GLU A 22 -2.16 4.13 2.71
CA GLU A 22 -1.46 5.25 3.36
C GLU A 22 -0.22 5.62 2.53
N PRO A 23 -0.22 6.76 1.83
CA PRO A 23 0.94 7.22 1.08
C PRO A 23 2.03 7.75 2.02
N ALA A 24 3.29 7.58 1.63
CA ALA A 24 4.46 8.09 2.33
C ALA A 24 5.51 8.59 1.33
N GLU A 25 6.16 9.72 1.65
CA GLU A 25 7.12 10.35 0.74
C GLU A 25 8.39 9.51 0.53
N HIS A 26 8.81 8.75 1.55
CA HIS A 26 10.02 7.91 1.51
C HIS A 26 9.90 6.70 2.44
N PHE A 27 10.79 5.72 2.28
CA PHE A 27 10.80 4.48 3.08
C PHE A 27 10.78 4.74 4.60
N ALA A 28 11.58 5.71 5.08
CA ALA A 28 11.65 6.02 6.50
C ALA A 28 10.36 6.62 7.08
N ALA A 29 9.46 7.17 6.24
CA ALA A 29 8.15 7.65 6.65
C ALA A 29 7.10 6.54 6.54
N ALA A 30 7.28 5.59 5.61
CA ALA A 30 6.42 4.42 5.47
C ALA A 30 6.63 3.39 6.58
N LYS A 31 7.87 3.21 7.05
CA LYS A 31 8.20 2.18 8.05
C LYS A 31 7.42 2.34 9.37
N PRO A 32 7.35 3.53 10.00
CA PRO A 32 6.55 3.71 11.21
C PRO A 32 5.07 3.41 10.99
N ILE A 33 4.51 3.80 9.84
CA ILE A 33 3.11 3.50 9.48
C ILE A 33 2.91 1.99 9.35
N TYR A 34 3.85 1.28 8.74
CA TYR A 34 3.79 -0.17 8.60
C TYR A 34 3.89 -0.88 9.96
N ASP A 35 4.79 -0.43 10.84
CA ASP A 35 5.00 -1.05 12.15
C ASP A 35 3.84 -0.78 13.13
N ASP A 36 3.12 0.34 12.97
CA ASP A 36 1.99 0.73 13.83
C ASP A 36 0.68 0.03 13.48
N ILE A 37 0.54 -0.49 12.25
CA ILE A 37 -0.68 -1.17 11.82
C ILE A 37 -0.66 -2.64 12.27
N GLU A 38 -1.55 -2.97 13.21
CA GLU A 38 -1.91 -4.35 13.50
C GLU A 38 -3.04 -4.82 12.54
N PRO A 39 -2.78 -5.78 11.64
CA PRO A 39 -3.83 -6.33 10.77
C PRO A 39 -4.85 -7.13 11.59
N GLU A 40 -6.13 -6.98 11.26
CA GLU A 40 -7.17 -7.87 11.79
C GLU A 40 -7.05 -9.28 11.19
N SER A 41 -7.80 -10.25 11.73
CA SER A 41 -7.77 -11.63 11.22
C SER A 41 -8.13 -11.68 9.73
N GLY A 42 -7.29 -12.36 8.94
CA GLY A 42 -7.44 -12.45 7.48
C GLY A 42 -6.90 -11.24 6.71
N GLN A 43 -6.47 -10.17 7.38
CA GLN A 43 -5.86 -9.02 6.73
C GLN A 43 -4.35 -9.18 6.55
N THR A 44 -3.80 -8.47 5.56
CA THR A 44 -2.35 -8.41 5.30
C THR A 44 -1.90 -6.97 5.13
N VAL A 45 -0.89 -6.57 5.90
CA VAL A 45 -0.21 -5.28 5.73
C VAL A 45 0.97 -5.45 4.78
N ALA A 46 1.16 -4.52 3.85
CA ALA A 46 2.33 -4.50 2.97
C ALA A 46 2.85 -3.08 2.79
N LEU A 47 4.16 -2.91 2.97
CA LEU A 47 4.88 -1.72 2.52
C LEU A 47 5.26 -1.91 1.06
N GLN A 48 4.80 -1.01 0.19
CA GLN A 48 5.02 -1.07 -1.26
C GLN A 48 5.81 0.15 -1.73
N HIS A 49 6.70 -0.07 -2.70
CA HIS A 49 7.37 0.98 -3.43
C HIS A 49 7.25 0.70 -4.93
N GLY A 50 7.04 1.74 -5.74
CA GLY A 50 7.06 1.64 -7.20
C GLY A 50 5.71 1.85 -7.89
N ILE A 51 5.77 1.81 -9.22
CA ILE A 51 4.65 2.08 -10.13
C ILE A 51 3.87 0.80 -10.42
N ARG A 52 2.53 0.86 -10.32
CA ARG A 52 1.64 -0.16 -10.89
C ARG A 52 0.96 0.41 -12.13
N VAL A 53 1.42 0.01 -13.32
CA VAL A 53 0.72 0.32 -14.58
C VAL A 53 -0.42 -0.68 -14.74
N VAL A 54 -1.66 -0.23 -14.56
CA VAL A 54 -2.85 -1.04 -14.86
C VAL A 54 -3.37 -0.60 -16.22
N LEU A 55 -3.16 -1.45 -17.23
CA LEU A 55 -3.79 -1.32 -18.54
C LEU A 55 -5.16 -2.00 -18.49
N SER A 56 -6.24 -1.22 -18.41
CA SER A 56 -7.60 -1.73 -18.67
C SER A 56 -7.87 -1.65 -20.16
N LYS A 57 -8.20 -2.80 -20.78
CA LYS A 57 -8.67 -2.86 -22.16
C LYS A 57 -10.15 -2.51 -22.16
N GLY A 58 -10.51 -1.42 -22.85
CA GLY A 58 -11.89 -1.14 -23.27
C GLY A 58 -12.27 -1.96 -24.50
#